data_AF-A0A3G2UMY5-F1
#
_entry.id   AF-A0A3G2UMY5-F1
#
_cell.length_a   1.000
_cell.length_b   1.000
_cell.length_c   1.000
_cell.angle_alpha   90.00
_cell.angle_beta   90.00
_cell.angle_gamma   90.00
#
_symmetry.space_group_name_H-M   'P 1'
#
loop_
_entity.id
_entity.type
_entity.pdbx_description
1 polymer ?
#
loop_
_entity_poly.entity_id
_entity_poly.type
_entity_poly.pdbx_seq_one_letter_code
_entity_poly.pdbx_strand_id
1 'polypeptide(L)'
;MRPEELAHHLRRQRYRVGQEIWLQDDIEANLRALSIAFEREARMTARDRIDFLVDGGIGIEAKTRCPPRQIFRQLERYAEQEAISSLILITGTAMGLPDAVKGKPLFLVSTGRASL
;
A
#
# COMPACT_ATOMS: atom_id res chain seq x y z
N MET A 1 12.96 -5.83 6.05
CA MET A 1 12.39 -4.64 6.74
C MET A 1 11.05 -5.02 7.30
N ARG A 2 10.67 -4.57 8.51
CA ARG A 2 9.34 -4.87 9.08
C ARG A 2 8.27 -3.95 8.47
N PRO A 3 7.00 -4.38 8.37
CA PRO A 3 5.96 -3.55 7.74
C PRO A 3 5.68 -2.26 8.51
N GLU A 4 5.83 -2.24 9.84
CA GLU A 4 5.69 -1.02 10.65
C GLU A 4 6.76 0.01 10.32
N GLU A 5 8.00 -0.45 10.07
CA GLU A 5 9.14 0.40 9.72
C GLU A 5 8.94 0.99 8.32
N LEU A 6 8.50 0.16 7.37
CA LEU A 6 8.21 0.60 6.01
C LEU A 6 7.06 1.61 6.00
N ALA A 7 5.96 1.32 6.70
CA ALA A 7 4.85 2.26 6.82
C ALA A 7 5.28 3.57 7.49
N HIS A 8 6.11 3.51 8.53
CA HIS A 8 6.67 4.71 9.16
C HIS A 8 7.50 5.55 8.18
N HIS A 9 8.36 4.91 7.39
CA HIS A 9 9.15 5.61 6.38
C HIS A 9 8.26 6.26 5.32
N LEU A 10 7.32 5.51 4.76
CA LEU A 10 6.41 5.98 3.72
C LEU A 10 5.53 7.14 4.17
N ARG A 11 5.12 7.19 5.45
CA ARG A 11 4.37 8.31 6.05
C ARG A 11 5.12 9.64 6.04
N ARG A 12 6.45 9.63 5.95
CA ARG A 12 7.28 10.84 6.00
C ARG A 12 7.55 11.43 4.62
N GLN A 13 7.10 10.76 3.57
CA GLN A 13 7.35 11.14 2.19
C GLN A 13 6.25 12.05 1.65
N ARG A 14 6.58 12.82 0.62
CA ARG A 14 5.62 13.62 -0.13
C ARG A 14 5.26 12.89 -1.42
N TYR A 15 3.97 12.79 -1.70
CA TYR A 15 3.46 12.11 -2.88
C TYR A 15 2.65 13.06 -3.76
N ARG A 16 2.71 12.83 -5.07
CA ARG A 16 1.84 13.40 -6.07
C ARG A 16 0.51 12.64 -6.05
N VAL A 17 -0.58 13.35 -5.71
CA VAL A 17 -1.90 12.74 -5.46
C VAL A 17 -2.92 12.98 -6.59
N GLY A 18 -2.48 13.48 -7.74
CA GLY A 18 -3.36 13.79 -8.88
C GLY A 18 -3.76 12.58 -9.72
N GLN A 19 -2.87 11.58 -9.85
CA GLN A 19 -3.12 10.35 -10.59
C GLN A 19 -2.50 9.16 -9.86
N GLU A 20 -3.13 7.98 -9.92
CA GLU A 20 -2.63 6.78 -9.26
C GLU A 20 -1.24 6.39 -9.78
N ILE A 21 -0.98 6.57 -11.08
CA ILE A 21 0.34 6.31 -11.65
C ILE A 21 1.44 7.19 -11.03
N TRP A 22 1.18 8.46 -10.77
CA TRP A 22 2.16 9.34 -10.13
C TRP A 22 2.42 8.94 -8.68
N LEU A 23 1.37 8.52 -7.97
CA LEU A 23 1.49 8.00 -6.62
C LEU A 23 2.33 6.72 -6.60
N GLN A 24 2.07 5.79 -7.53
CA GLN A 24 2.88 4.58 -7.69
C GLN A 24 4.34 4.92 -8.01
N ASP A 25 4.60 5.84 -8.94
CA ASP A 25 5.97 6.24 -9.31
C ASP A 25 6.74 6.83 -8.12
N ASP A 26 6.06 7.62 -7.28
CA ASP A 26 6.66 8.17 -6.05
C ASP A 26 6.94 7.06 -5.02
N ILE A 27 6.05 6.09 -4.86
CA ILE A 27 6.27 4.92 -3.99
C ILE A 27 7.49 4.13 -4.49
N GLU A 28 7.55 3.86 -5.79
CA GLU A 28 8.66 3.15 -6.42
C GLU A 28 10.00 3.87 -6.19
N ALA A 29 10.04 5.19 -6.37
CA ALA A 29 11.22 5.99 -6.12
C ALA A 29 11.71 5.88 -4.66
N ASN A 30 10.77 5.88 -3.70
CA ASN A 30 11.10 5.71 -2.28
C ASN A 30 11.62 4.30 -1.96
N LEU A 31 11.01 3.25 -2.51
CA LEU A 31 11.47 1.87 -2.34
C LEU A 31 12.88 1.68 -2.93
N ARG A 32 13.14 2.24 -4.13
CA ARG A 32 14.46 2.23 -4.76
C ARG A 32 15.50 3.00 -3.93
N ALA A 33 15.15 4.17 -3.39
CA ALA A 33 16.05 4.96 -2.55
C ALA A 33 16.47 4.21 -1.27
N LEU A 34 15.60 3.33 -0.76
CA LEU A 34 15.88 2.45 0.38
C LEU A 34 16.60 1.15 -0.01
N SER A 35 16.87 0.92 -1.30
CA SER A 35 17.41 -0.35 -1.83
C SER A 35 16.56 -1.57 -1.42
N ILE A 36 15.24 -1.40 -1.36
CA ILE A 36 14.30 -2.47 -1.04
C ILE A 36 13.96 -3.22 -2.34
N ALA A 37 13.99 -4.55 -2.30
CA ALA A 37 13.51 -5.38 -3.40
C ALA A 37 11.98 -5.43 -3.42
N PHE A 38 11.40 -5.26 -4.61
CA PHE A 38 9.96 -5.31 -4.83
C PHE A 38 9.61 -5.78 -6.24
N GLU A 39 8.40 -6.31 -6.40
CA GLU A 39 7.73 -6.52 -7.67
C GLU A 39 6.62 -5.48 -7.82
N ARG A 40 6.60 -4.75 -8.95
CA ARG A 40 5.57 -3.76 -9.29
C ARG A 40 4.45 -4.45 -10.07
N GLU A 41 3.20 -4.07 -9.81
CA GLU A 41 1.99 -4.68 -10.43
C GLU A 41 1.96 -6.20 -10.28
N ALA A 42 2.34 -6.66 -9.08
CA ALA A 42 2.56 -8.05 -8.74
C ALA A 42 1.26 -8.85 -8.86
N ARG A 43 1.32 -9.97 -9.57
CA ARG A 43 0.13 -10.76 -9.87
C ARG A 43 -0.36 -11.52 -8.64
N MET A 44 -1.57 -11.19 -8.18
CA MET A 44 -2.22 -11.88 -7.05
C MET A 44 -3.08 -13.04 -7.53
N THR A 45 -3.83 -12.83 -8.61
CA THR A 45 -4.69 -13.87 -9.21
C THR A 45 -4.62 -13.80 -10.73
N ALA A 46 -5.43 -14.61 -11.43
CA ALA A 46 -5.57 -14.48 -12.87
C ALA A 46 -6.03 -13.06 -13.29
N ARG A 47 -6.79 -12.36 -12.43
CA ARG A 47 -7.49 -11.10 -12.74
C ARG A 47 -7.04 -9.91 -11.90
N ASP A 48 -6.29 -10.14 -10.83
CA ASP A 48 -5.92 -9.11 -9.87
C ASP A 48 -4.40 -8.94 -9.76
N ARG A 49 -4.00 -7.69 -9.54
CA ARG A 49 -2.63 -7.27 -9.28
C ARG A 49 -2.64 -6.31 -8.10
N ILE A 50 -1.66 -6.46 -7.22
CA ILE A 50 -1.37 -5.46 -6.19
C ILE A 50 -0.29 -4.53 -6.73
N ASP A 51 -0.36 -3.24 -6.41
CA ASP A 51 0.54 -2.24 -7.00
C ASP A 51 2.02 -2.56 -6.70
N PHE A 52 2.33 -3.02 -5.49
CA PHE A 52 3.66 -3.53 -5.14
C PHE A 52 3.60 -4.73 -4.20
N LEU A 53 4.51 -5.68 -4.41
CA LEU A 53 4.84 -6.73 -3.47
C LEU A 53 6.31 -6.58 -3.07
N VAL A 54 6.55 -6.22 -1.82
CA VAL A 54 7.88 -6.04 -1.24
C VAL A 54 8.36 -7.34 -0.59
N ASP A 55 9.68 -7.55 -0.54
CA ASP A 55 10.28 -8.69 0.15
C ASP A 55 9.75 -8.88 1.58
N GLY A 56 9.56 -10.14 1.98
CA GLY A 56 8.84 -10.51 3.20
C GLY A 56 7.31 -10.48 3.08
N GLY A 57 6.76 -10.31 1.87
CA GLY A 57 5.32 -10.45 1.60
C GLY A 57 4.50 -9.20 1.93
N ILE A 58 5.12 -8.03 1.98
CA ILE A 58 4.43 -6.78 2.31
C ILE A 58 3.77 -6.23 1.03
N GLY A 59 2.45 -6.28 0.96
CA GLY A 59 1.69 -5.72 -0.15
C GLY A 59 1.42 -4.24 0.03
N ILE A 60 1.59 -3.43 -1.02
CA ILE A 60 1.26 -2.00 -1.02
C ILE A 60 0.22 -1.72 -2.10
N GLU A 61 -0.87 -1.04 -1.72
CA GLU A 61 -1.90 -0.56 -2.64
C GLU A 61 -1.96 0.98 -2.58
N ALA A 62 -1.98 1.62 -3.74
CA ALA A 62 -2.03 3.05 -3.97
C ALA A 62 -3.41 3.45 -4.53
N LYS A 63 -4.06 4.42 -3.88
CA LYS A 63 -5.36 4.95 -4.33
C LYS A 63 -5.44 6.45 -4.12
N THR A 64 -5.59 7.24 -5.18
CA THR A 64 -5.81 8.69 -5.03
C THR A 64 -7.22 8.98 -4.50
N ARG A 65 -8.23 8.35 -5.12
CA ARG A 65 -9.64 8.49 -4.72
C ARG A 65 -10.43 7.23 -5.08
N CYS A 66 -10.96 6.54 -4.07
CA CYS A 66 -11.80 5.37 -4.27
C CYS A 66 -12.77 5.22 -3.09
N PRO A 67 -14.01 4.72 -3.28
CA PRO A 67 -14.92 4.48 -2.17
C PRO A 67 -14.30 3.56 -1.10
N PRO A 68 -14.32 3.93 0.20
CA PRO A 68 -13.67 3.15 1.26
C PRO A 68 -14.06 1.67 1.29
N ARG A 69 -15.34 1.35 1.02
CA ARG A 69 -15.84 -0.03 0.96
C ARG A 69 -15.24 -0.83 -0.20
N GLN A 70 -14.98 -0.18 -1.34
CA GLN A 70 -14.36 -0.83 -2.49
C GLN A 70 -12.89 -1.12 -2.22
N ILE A 71 -12.18 -0.16 -1.63
CA ILE A 71 -10.78 -0.34 -1.19
C ILE A 71 -10.70 -1.49 -0.17
N PHE A 72 -11.55 -1.49 0.85
CA PHE A 72 -11.51 -2.53 1.88
C PHE A 72 -11.75 -3.94 1.30
N ARG A 73 -12.75 -4.11 0.42
CA ARG A 73 -12.98 -5.38 -0.28
C ARG A 73 -11.79 -5.82 -1.13
N GLN A 74 -11.06 -4.87 -1.72
CA GLN A 74 -9.86 -5.19 -2.48
C GLN A 74 -8.75 -5.71 -1.55
N LEU A 75 -8.51 -5.02 -0.43
CA LEU A 75 -7.54 -5.43 0.59
C LEU A 75 -7.88 -6.81 1.19
N GLU A 76 -9.16 -7.09 1.46
CA GLU A 76 -9.61 -8.41 1.93
C GLU A 76 -9.23 -9.52 0.96
N ARG A 77 -9.40 -9.32 -0.35
CA ARG A 77 -9.04 -10.33 -1.36
C ARG A 77 -7.54 -10.56 -1.44
N TYR A 78 -6.73 -9.51 -1.31
CA TYR A 78 -5.28 -9.66 -1.26
C TYR A 78 -4.83 -10.38 0.01
N ALA A 79 -5.47 -10.09 1.14
CA ALA A 79 -5.18 -10.74 2.41
C ALA A 79 -5.48 -12.26 2.40
N GLU A 80 -6.26 -12.77 1.45
CA GLU A 80 -6.45 -14.22 1.27
C GLU A 80 -5.24 -14.92 0.62
N GLN A 81 -4.35 -14.18 -0.06
CA GLN A 81 -3.18 -14.77 -0.72
C GLN A 81 -2.06 -15.10 0.26
N GLU A 82 -1.52 -16.32 0.23
CA GLU A 82 -0.42 -16.75 1.13
C GLU A 82 0.84 -15.89 0.97
N ALA A 83 1.10 -15.36 -0.23
CA ALA A 83 2.22 -14.47 -0.52
C ALA A 83 2.17 -13.13 0.24
N ILE A 84 1.01 -12.74 0.76
CA ILE A 84 0.83 -11.51 1.54
C ILE A 84 0.99 -11.82 3.02
N SER A 85 1.95 -11.20 3.68
CA SER A 85 2.13 -11.24 5.14
C SER A 85 1.47 -10.05 5.83
N SER A 86 1.39 -8.90 5.16
CA SER A 86 0.82 -7.64 5.65
C SER A 86 0.48 -6.71 4.49
N LEU A 87 -0.36 -5.71 4.75
CA LEU A 87 -0.82 -4.76 3.74
C LEU A 87 -0.59 -3.31 4.18
N ILE A 88 -0.20 -2.45 3.24
CA ILE A 88 -0.09 -1.01 3.41
C ILE A 88 -0.98 -0.34 2.36
N LEU A 89 -2.01 0.38 2.79
CA LEU A 89 -2.77 1.27 1.91
C LEU A 89 -2.17 2.67 1.95
N ILE A 90 -1.81 3.20 0.78
CA ILE A 90 -1.40 4.60 0.61
C ILE A 90 -2.52 5.34 -0.13
N THR A 91 -3.16 6.28 0.55
CA THR A 91 -4.32 6.96 -0.04
C THR A 91 -4.51 8.41 0.38
N GLY A 92 -5.09 9.21 -0.53
CA GLY A 92 -5.61 10.54 -0.25
C GLY A 92 -7.02 10.54 0.35
N THR A 93 -7.69 9.39 0.37
CA THR A 93 -9.04 9.26 0.93
C THR A 93 -8.96 9.17 2.46
N ALA A 94 -9.53 10.14 3.16
CA ALA A 94 -9.64 10.08 4.63
C ALA A 94 -10.60 8.94 5.02
N MET A 95 -10.07 7.91 5.67
CA MET A 95 -10.85 6.76 6.14
C MET A 95 -10.18 6.10 7.34
N GLY A 96 -10.99 5.43 8.16
CA GLY A 96 -10.48 4.47 9.14
C GLY A 96 -10.15 3.15 8.46
N LEU A 97 -9.18 2.43 9.01
CA LEU A 97 -8.90 1.03 8.70
C LEU A 97 -8.79 0.26 10.02
N PRO A 98 -9.19 -1.03 10.05
CA PRO A 98 -8.85 -1.90 11.16
C PRO A 98 -7.33 -2.14 11.18
N ASP A 99 -6.79 -2.50 12.35
CA ASP A 99 -5.36 -2.82 12.51
C ASP A 99 -4.94 -4.09 11.76
N ALA A 100 -5.90 -4.93 11.39
CA ALA A 100 -5.68 -6.15 10.63
C ALA A 100 -6.86 -6.52 9.74
N VAL A 101 -6.59 -7.29 8.68
CA VAL A 101 -7.59 -7.89 7.79
C VAL A 101 -7.21 -9.36 7.56
N LYS A 102 -8.15 -10.29 7.78
CA LYS A 102 -7.90 -11.75 7.71
C LYS A 102 -6.69 -12.21 8.56
N GLY A 103 -6.47 -11.57 9.72
CA GLY A 103 -5.35 -11.85 10.61
C GLY A 103 -4.01 -11.27 10.18
N LYS A 104 -3.96 -10.54 9.05
CA LYS A 104 -2.74 -9.89 8.54
C LYS A 104 -2.73 -8.41 8.91
N PRO A 105 -1.60 -7.88 9.43
CA PRO A 105 -1.49 -6.47 9.78
C PRO A 105 -1.83 -5.55 8.60
N LEU A 106 -2.57 -4.48 8.88
CA LEU A 106 -2.99 -3.49 7.90
C LEU A 106 -2.59 -2.10 8.35
N PHE A 107 -1.86 -1.39 7.48
CA PHE A 107 -1.35 -0.06 7.76
C PHE A 107 -1.94 0.97 6.81
N LEU A 108 -2.27 2.15 7.34
CA LEU A 108 -2.66 3.32 6.56
C LEU A 108 -1.50 4.32 6.46
N VAL A 109 -1.23 4.79 5.24
CA VAL A 109 -0.39 5.95 4.93
C VAL A 109 -1.28 6.98 4.24
N SER A 110 -1.58 8.08 4.93
CA SER A 110 -2.37 9.15 4.34
C SER A 110 -1.48 10.10 3.54
N THR A 111 -1.85 10.37 2.29
CA THR A 111 -1.22 11.41 1.48
C THR A 111 -1.91 12.77 1.63
N GLY A 112 -3.04 12.81 2.36
CA GLY A 112 -3.87 14.00 2.62
C GLY A 112 -3.34 14.92 3.73
N ARG A 113 -2.21 14.59 4.38
CA ARG A 113 -1.52 15.48 5.31
C ARG A 113 -0.05 15.65 4.94
N ALA A 114 0.23 16.64 4.10
CA ALA A 114 1.43 17.44 4.31
C ALA A 114 1.03 18.62 5.21
N SER A 115 1.57 18.68 6.42
CA SER A 115 1.34 19.69 7.49
C SER A 115 0.22 19.34 8.48
N LEU A 116 0.60 18.72 9.59
CA LEU A 116 0.27 19.19 10.95
C LEU A 116 1.52 19.04 11.81
#